data_AF-A0A6J4JHT9-F1
#
_entry.id   AF-A0A6J4JHT9-F1
#
_cell.length_a   1.000
_cell.length_b   1.000
_cell.length_c   1.000
_cell.angle_alpha   90.00
_cell.angle_beta   90.00
_cell.angle_gamma   90.00
#
_symmetry.space_group_name_H-M   'P 1'
#
loop_
_entity.id
_entity.type
_entity.pdbx_description
1 polymer ?
#
loop_
_entity_poly.entity_id
_entity_poly.type
_entity_poly.pdbx_seq_one_letter_code
_entity_poly.pdbx_strand_id
1 'polypeptide(L)'
;ADAPVSLHRRVIEANLFGTMHGCAAVLPVFKRQGTGRLINMISMGGWSPTPYAAAYAASKFGLRGFTASLREELRDQPGIRVSAVFPALVDTPGFLHGANVSGRALEPGGPFIAPEEVARVMVRLALRPRNEVAVGWSASAAKVAYALAPNTTARATGAVMRRFLRASPPAPRSEGALMAPVPEGTTASGGLRERQRSRRGGLGGLSSPGPAGLALAGAALILGAELLVGLRHRISTRV
;
A
#
# COMPACT_ATOMS: atom_id res chain seq x y z
N ALA A 1 6.85 -2.07 -16.95
CA ALA A 1 7.67 -1.90 -18.15
C ALA A 1 6.84 -2.24 -19.37
N ASP A 2 6.11 -3.36 -19.35
CA ASP A 2 5.37 -3.84 -20.53
C ASP A 2 3.94 -3.28 -20.68
N ALA A 3 3.47 -2.45 -19.73
CA ALA A 3 2.18 -1.78 -19.90
C ALA A 3 2.35 -0.58 -20.85
N PRO A 4 1.36 -0.31 -21.73
CA PRO A 4 1.34 0.91 -22.53
C PRO A 4 1.52 2.16 -21.65
N VAL A 5 2.33 3.11 -22.13
CA VAL A 5 2.57 4.38 -21.43
C VAL A 5 1.26 5.16 -21.20
N SER A 6 0.26 4.99 -22.06
CA SER A 6 -1.08 5.54 -21.87
C SER A 6 -1.74 5.07 -20.57
N LEU A 7 -1.64 3.78 -20.23
CA LEU A 7 -2.15 3.25 -18.95
C LEU A 7 -1.37 3.82 -17.77
N HIS A 8 -0.05 3.99 -17.91
CA HIS A 8 0.77 4.64 -16.88
C HIS A 8 0.33 6.10 -16.65
N ARG A 9 0.13 6.87 -17.72
CA ARG A 9 -0.40 8.23 -17.67
C ARG A 9 -1.76 8.25 -16.97
N ARG A 10 -2.69 7.37 -17.37
CA ARG A 10 -4.04 7.30 -16.78
C ARG A 10 -4.01 7.03 -15.28
N VAL A 11 -3.11 6.16 -14.81
CA VAL A 11 -2.90 5.90 -13.37
C VAL A 11 -2.43 7.17 -12.64
N ILE A 12 -1.48 7.93 -13.21
CA ILE A 12 -1.01 9.18 -12.62
C ILE A 12 -2.13 10.22 -12.59
N GLU A 13 -2.87 10.37 -13.69
CA GLU A 13 -4.01 11.29 -13.78
C GLU A 13 -5.08 10.97 -12.73
N ALA A 14 -5.49 9.71 -12.61
CA ALA A 14 -6.53 9.32 -11.66
C ALA A 14 -6.06 9.45 -10.20
N ASN A 15 -4.90 8.87 -9.87
CA ASN A 15 -4.48 8.74 -8.47
C ASN A 15 -3.84 10.03 -7.91
N LEU A 16 -3.02 10.70 -8.72
CA LEU A 16 -2.25 11.87 -8.28
C LEU A 16 -3.00 13.16 -8.60
N PHE A 17 -3.18 13.45 -9.90
CA PHE A 17 -3.83 14.70 -10.32
C PHE A 17 -5.28 14.76 -9.86
N GLY A 18 -6.05 13.67 -9.94
CA GLY A 18 -7.42 13.62 -9.41
C GLY A 18 -7.50 14.00 -7.94
N THR A 19 -6.58 13.50 -7.11
CA THR A 19 -6.51 13.87 -5.68
C THR A 19 -6.09 15.33 -5.50
N MET A 20 -5.11 15.82 -6.27
CA MET A 20 -4.69 17.22 -6.24
C MET A 20 -5.82 18.17 -6.63
N HIS A 21 -6.60 17.83 -7.66
CA HIS A 21 -7.78 18.59 -8.07
C HIS A 21 -8.84 18.61 -6.96
N GLY A 22 -9.10 17.48 -6.30
CA GLY A 22 -10.00 17.43 -5.14
C GLY A 22 -9.53 18.34 -4.00
N CYS A 23 -8.22 18.36 -3.72
CA CYS A 23 -7.63 19.26 -2.74
C CYS A 23 -7.81 20.73 -3.17
N ALA A 24 -7.45 21.08 -4.40
CA ALA A 24 -7.57 22.44 -4.92
C ALA A 24 -9.01 22.96 -4.89
N ALA A 25 -9.99 22.09 -5.17
CA ALA A 25 -11.41 22.44 -5.13
C ALA A 25 -11.92 22.71 -3.70
N VAL A 26 -11.52 21.92 -2.71
CA VAL A 26 -12.04 22.03 -1.34
C VAL A 26 -11.31 23.05 -0.49
N LEU A 27 -10.02 23.29 -0.75
CA LEU A 27 -9.20 24.17 0.09
C LEU A 27 -9.78 25.58 0.25
N PRO A 28 -10.23 26.30 -0.81
CA PRO A 28 -10.86 27.61 -0.65
C PRO A 28 -12.06 27.62 0.30
N VAL A 29 -12.83 26.52 0.34
CA VAL A 29 -13.96 26.36 1.27
C VAL A 29 -13.45 26.28 2.71
N PHE A 30 -12.47 25.42 2.97
CA PHE A 30 -11.85 25.28 4.31
C PHE A 30 -11.21 26.58 4.78
N LYS A 31 -10.54 27.32 3.90
CA LYS A 31 -9.95 28.63 4.22
C LYS A 31 -11.00 29.64 4.67
N ARG A 32 -12.12 29.75 3.93
CA ARG A 32 -13.24 30.64 4.31
C ARG A 32 -13.91 30.22 5.63
N GLN A 33 -14.01 28.92 5.89
CA GLN A 33 -14.59 28.40 7.13
C GLN A 33 -13.64 28.49 8.32
N GLY A 34 -12.34 28.69 8.09
CA GLY A 34 -11.29 28.60 9.12
C GLY A 34 -11.09 27.19 9.68
N THR A 35 -11.76 26.17 9.13
CA THR A 35 -11.70 24.78 9.60
C THR A 35 -11.85 23.80 8.44
N GLY A 36 -11.20 22.64 8.54
CA GLY A 36 -11.29 21.61 7.51
C GLY A 36 -10.54 20.34 7.85
N ARG A 37 -10.99 19.21 7.30
CA ARG A 37 -10.37 17.89 7.48
C ARG A 37 -10.15 17.26 6.12
N LEU A 38 -8.90 17.25 5.68
CA LEU A 38 -8.49 16.67 4.40
C LEU A 38 -7.75 15.35 4.67
N ILE A 39 -8.27 14.25 4.15
CA ILE A 39 -7.71 12.91 4.38
C ILE A 39 -7.39 12.29 3.01
N ASN A 40 -6.10 12.19 2.69
CA ASN A 40 -5.65 11.57 1.44
C ASN A 40 -5.39 10.08 1.63
N MET A 41 -6.01 9.27 0.76
CA MET A 41 -5.81 7.83 0.73
C MET A 41 -4.59 7.47 -0.13
N ILE A 42 -3.49 7.16 0.54
CA ILE A 42 -2.24 6.77 -0.11
C ILE A 42 -2.23 5.24 -0.21
N SER A 43 -1.25 4.58 0.40
CA SER A 43 -0.94 3.16 0.32
C SER A 43 0.39 2.93 1.03
N MET A 44 0.65 1.76 1.58
CA MET A 44 2.03 1.37 1.95
C MET A 44 3.01 1.51 0.76
N GLY A 45 2.52 1.41 -0.48
CA GLY A 45 3.27 1.68 -1.71
C GLY A 45 3.67 3.14 -1.92
N GLY A 46 3.32 4.05 -0.99
CA GLY A 46 3.87 5.41 -0.91
C GLY A 46 5.13 5.53 -0.03
N TRP A 47 5.56 4.43 0.60
CA TRP A 47 6.80 4.37 1.38
C TRP A 47 7.86 3.47 0.75
N SER A 48 7.44 2.32 0.20
CA SER A 48 8.33 1.31 -0.38
C SER A 48 7.94 0.99 -1.82
N PRO A 49 8.89 0.56 -2.67
CA PRO A 49 8.61 0.25 -4.07
C PRO A 49 7.59 -0.88 -4.22
N THR A 50 6.75 -0.79 -5.26
CA THR A 50 5.82 -1.85 -5.68
C THR A 50 6.16 -2.32 -7.10
N PRO A 51 7.09 -3.29 -7.25
CA PRO A 51 7.44 -3.88 -8.55
C PRO A 51 6.20 -4.34 -9.31
N TYR A 52 6.23 -4.24 -10.64
CA TYR A 52 5.11 -4.53 -11.56
C TYR A 52 3.92 -3.55 -11.47
N ALA A 53 3.93 -2.62 -10.51
CA ALA A 53 2.95 -1.54 -10.36
C ALA A 53 3.66 -0.17 -10.29
N ALA A 54 4.64 0.07 -11.18
CA ALA A 54 5.52 1.24 -11.10
C ALA A 54 4.80 2.59 -11.16
N ALA A 55 3.84 2.76 -12.08
CA ALA A 55 3.03 3.99 -12.16
C ALA A 55 2.14 4.19 -10.91
N TYR A 56 1.64 3.09 -10.33
CA TYR A 56 0.91 3.16 -9.07
C TYR A 56 1.83 3.63 -7.92
N ALA A 57 3.03 3.04 -7.76
CA ALA A 57 4.03 3.51 -6.80
C ALA A 57 4.35 5.00 -7.01
N ALA A 58 4.68 5.39 -8.25
CA ALA A 58 4.95 6.79 -8.57
C ALA A 58 3.80 7.72 -8.14
N SER A 59 2.55 7.35 -8.43
CA SER A 59 1.38 8.11 -8.01
C SER A 59 1.25 8.23 -6.48
N LYS A 60 1.54 7.16 -5.73
CA LYS A 60 1.39 7.14 -4.27
C LYS A 60 2.56 7.80 -3.54
N PHE A 61 3.77 7.69 -4.05
CA PHE A 61 4.92 8.48 -3.58
C PHE A 61 4.70 9.98 -3.85
N GLY A 62 4.29 10.33 -5.06
CA GLY A 62 3.94 11.71 -5.42
C GLY A 62 2.83 12.28 -4.54
N LEU A 63 1.77 11.50 -4.31
CA LEU A 63 0.66 11.93 -3.45
C LEU A 63 1.10 12.09 -1.99
N ARG A 64 2.00 11.23 -1.49
CA ARG A 64 2.59 11.40 -0.16
C ARG A 64 3.38 12.71 -0.06
N GLY A 65 4.26 12.97 -1.02
CA GLY A 65 5.03 14.21 -1.08
C GLY A 65 4.13 15.43 -1.10
N PHE A 66 3.17 15.46 -2.02
CA PHE A 66 2.14 16.51 -2.10
C PHE A 66 1.39 16.70 -0.78
N THR A 67 0.92 15.62 -0.15
CA THR A 67 0.17 15.70 1.11
C THR A 67 1.02 16.25 2.26
N ALA A 68 2.32 15.91 2.29
CA ALA A 68 3.25 16.46 3.27
C ALA A 68 3.49 17.95 3.04
N SER A 69 3.78 18.37 1.80
CA SER A 69 3.98 19.78 1.46
C SER A 69 2.74 20.62 1.76
N LEU A 70 1.56 20.17 1.30
CA LEU A 70 0.29 20.88 1.53
C LEU A 70 -0.01 21.08 3.02
N ARG A 71 0.34 20.10 3.86
CA ARG A 71 0.18 20.25 5.32
C ARG A 71 1.03 21.40 5.85
N GLU A 72 2.26 21.55 5.37
CA GLU A 72 3.16 22.59 5.84
C GLU A 72 2.85 23.98 5.28
N GLU A 73 2.33 24.04 4.05
CA GLU A 73 1.79 25.27 3.46
C GLU A 73 0.58 25.81 4.23
N LEU A 74 -0.15 24.96 4.97
CA LEU A 74 -1.32 25.33 5.77
C LEU A 74 -0.99 25.50 7.26
N ARG A 75 0.29 25.59 7.64
CA ARG A 75 0.69 25.73 9.05
C ARG A 75 0.11 26.96 9.75
N ASP A 76 -0.12 28.04 9.01
CA ASP A 76 -0.71 29.28 9.48
C ASP A 76 -2.24 29.22 9.67
N GLN A 77 -2.87 28.12 9.25
CA GLN A 77 -4.31 27.87 9.33
C GLN A 77 -4.58 26.66 10.24
N PRO A 78 -4.42 26.81 11.57
CA PRO A 78 -4.41 25.68 12.51
C PRO A 78 -5.73 24.87 12.55
N GLY A 79 -6.85 25.45 12.11
CA GLY A 79 -8.14 24.77 11.98
C GLY A 79 -8.25 23.82 10.79
N ILE A 80 -7.34 23.90 9.81
CA ILE A 80 -7.31 23.01 8.64
C ILE A 80 -6.27 21.92 8.86
N ARG A 81 -6.70 20.67 8.83
CA ARG A 81 -5.84 19.50 9.11
C ARG A 81 -5.75 18.59 7.91
N VAL A 82 -4.52 18.28 7.52
CA VAL A 82 -4.20 17.40 6.38
C VAL A 82 -3.60 16.09 6.89
N SER A 83 -4.28 14.98 6.62
CA SER A 83 -3.93 13.63 7.05
C SER A 83 -3.65 12.72 5.85
N ALA A 84 -2.72 11.79 6.04
CA ALA A 84 -2.36 10.77 5.07
C ALA A 84 -2.61 9.37 5.66
N VAL A 85 -3.31 8.52 4.92
CA VAL A 85 -3.62 7.13 5.31
C VAL A 85 -2.89 6.16 4.40
N PHE A 86 -2.25 5.15 5.00
CA PHE A 86 -1.42 4.18 4.30
C PHE A 86 -1.89 2.75 4.62
N PRO A 87 -2.93 2.26 3.94
CA PRO A 87 -3.37 0.89 4.13
C PRO A 87 -2.34 -0.12 3.62
N ALA A 88 -2.29 -1.27 4.31
CA ALA A 88 -1.73 -2.51 3.80
C ALA A 88 -2.64 -3.12 2.72
N LEU A 89 -2.42 -4.39 2.34
CA LEU A 89 -3.33 -5.13 1.47
C LEU A 89 -4.71 -5.24 2.12
N VAL A 90 -5.74 -4.70 1.47
CA VAL A 90 -7.12 -4.67 1.98
C VAL A 90 -7.96 -5.70 1.24
N ASP A 91 -8.87 -6.37 1.96
CA ASP A 91 -9.88 -7.25 1.36
C ASP A 91 -10.97 -6.43 0.66
N THR A 92 -10.66 -5.97 -0.55
CA THR A 92 -11.62 -5.30 -1.44
C THR A 92 -11.57 -5.94 -2.82
N PRO A 93 -12.58 -5.67 -3.67
CA PRO A 93 -12.53 -6.04 -5.08
C PRO A 93 -11.44 -5.31 -5.89
N GLY A 94 -10.58 -4.48 -5.29
CA GLY A 94 -9.60 -3.66 -6.00
C GLY A 94 -8.62 -4.45 -6.89
N PHE A 95 -8.32 -5.71 -6.57
CA PHE A 95 -7.49 -6.58 -7.44
C PHE A 95 -8.22 -7.03 -8.71
N LEU A 96 -9.56 -7.11 -8.66
CA LEU A 96 -10.41 -7.34 -9.83
C LEU A 96 -10.47 -6.09 -10.71
N HIS A 97 -10.54 -4.91 -10.10
CA HIS A 97 -10.62 -3.62 -10.80
C HIS A 97 -9.29 -3.12 -11.35
N GLY A 98 -8.16 -3.66 -10.88
CA GLY A 98 -6.84 -3.26 -11.34
C GLY A 98 -6.57 -3.69 -12.78
N ALA A 99 -6.01 -2.78 -13.58
CA ALA A 99 -5.52 -3.14 -14.91
C ALA A 99 -4.49 -4.27 -14.82
N ASN A 100 -4.66 -5.29 -15.65
CA ASN A 100 -3.80 -6.46 -15.73
C ASN A 100 -3.25 -6.61 -17.14
N VAL A 101 -2.01 -6.17 -17.36
CA VAL A 101 -1.29 -6.45 -18.62
C VAL A 101 -0.36 -7.67 -18.50
N SER A 102 -0.23 -8.24 -17.30
CA SER A 102 0.75 -9.29 -17.01
C SER A 102 0.34 -10.67 -17.53
N GLY A 103 -0.94 -10.89 -17.77
CA GLY A 103 -1.49 -12.22 -18.10
C GLY A 103 -1.48 -13.20 -16.92
N ARG A 104 -1.27 -12.71 -15.70
CA ARG A 104 -1.19 -13.49 -14.46
C ARG A 104 -2.14 -12.90 -13.43
N ALA A 105 -2.70 -13.73 -12.55
CA ALA A 105 -3.56 -13.25 -11.48
C ALA A 105 -2.81 -12.27 -10.55
N LEU A 106 -3.42 -11.12 -10.28
CA LEU A 106 -2.82 -10.03 -9.49
C LEU A 106 -3.06 -10.17 -7.98
N GLU A 107 -3.96 -11.05 -7.56
CA GLU A 107 -4.35 -11.26 -6.16
C GLU A 107 -3.19 -11.86 -5.35
N PRO A 108 -2.54 -11.11 -4.44
CA PRO A 108 -1.48 -11.65 -3.60
C PRO A 108 -2.06 -12.62 -2.56
N GLY A 109 -1.27 -13.59 -2.10
CA GLY A 109 -1.71 -14.59 -1.11
C GLY A 109 -1.97 -14.08 0.32
N GLY A 110 -2.23 -12.78 0.52
CA GLY A 110 -2.43 -12.15 1.83
C GLY A 110 -1.13 -11.93 2.62
N PRO A 111 -1.21 -11.53 3.91
CA PRO A 111 -2.42 -11.31 4.69
C PRO A 111 -3.18 -10.04 4.28
N PHE A 112 -4.51 -10.11 4.33
CA PHE A 112 -5.41 -8.98 4.04
C PHE A 112 -6.04 -8.42 5.31
N ILE A 113 -6.11 -7.09 5.42
CA ILE A 113 -6.90 -6.40 6.45
C ILE A 113 -8.35 -6.19 5.98
N ALA A 114 -9.24 -5.98 6.94
CA ALA A 114 -10.66 -5.73 6.64
C ALA A 114 -10.85 -4.30 6.10
N PRO A 115 -11.73 -4.06 5.11
CA PRO A 115 -12.04 -2.70 4.65
C PRO A 115 -12.59 -1.82 5.78
N GLU A 116 -13.32 -2.40 6.74
CA GLU A 116 -13.85 -1.71 7.92
C GLU A 116 -12.73 -1.17 8.82
N GLU A 117 -11.55 -1.78 8.80
CA GLU A 117 -10.39 -1.27 9.55
C GLU A 117 -9.90 0.06 8.98
N VAL A 118 -9.85 0.16 7.65
CA VAL A 118 -9.52 1.42 6.96
C VAL A 118 -10.62 2.46 7.20
N ALA A 119 -11.89 2.08 7.08
CA ALA A 119 -13.01 2.98 7.33
C ALA A 119 -13.00 3.55 8.76
N ARG A 120 -12.76 2.71 9.78
CA ARG A 120 -12.61 3.16 11.17
C ARG A 120 -11.47 4.17 11.35
N VAL A 121 -10.35 3.99 10.64
CA VAL A 121 -9.23 4.94 10.66
C VAL A 121 -9.63 6.27 10.01
N MET A 122 -10.34 6.25 8.88
CA MET A 122 -10.81 7.46 8.22
C MET A 122 -11.76 8.26 9.12
N VAL A 123 -12.75 7.62 9.74
CA VAL A 123 -13.67 8.26 10.70
C VAL A 123 -12.88 8.83 11.89
N ARG A 124 -11.93 8.07 12.42
CA ARG A 124 -11.08 8.54 13.53
C ARG A 124 -10.28 9.78 13.15
N LEU A 125 -9.75 9.85 11.93
CA LEU A 125 -8.97 11.01 11.46
C LEU A 125 -9.84 12.24 11.22
N ALA A 126 -11.08 12.04 10.77
CA ALA A 126 -12.04 13.14 10.65
C ALA A 126 -12.28 13.80 12.02
N LEU A 127 -12.36 13.00 13.09
CA LEU A 127 -12.56 13.49 14.46
C LEU A 127 -11.26 13.97 15.12
N ARG A 128 -10.19 13.18 15.06
CA ARG A 128 -8.91 13.36 15.74
C ARG A 128 -7.74 13.24 14.74
N PRO A 129 -7.34 14.35 14.10
CA PRO A 129 -6.41 14.32 12.98
C PRO A 129 -5.00 13.92 13.42
N ARG A 130 -4.33 13.16 12.56
CA ARG A 130 -2.91 12.83 12.66
C ARG A 130 -2.26 13.02 11.29
N ASN A 131 -0.97 13.32 11.26
CA ASN A 131 -0.28 13.61 10.00
C ASN A 131 -0.23 12.38 9.09
N GLU A 132 0.26 11.25 9.60
CA GLU A 132 0.34 9.98 8.87
C GLU A 132 -0.19 8.83 9.75
N VAL A 133 -0.97 7.92 9.16
CA VAL A 133 -1.44 6.69 9.82
C VAL A 133 -1.29 5.47 8.90
N ALA A 134 -0.49 4.49 9.35
CA ALA A 134 -0.45 3.16 8.75
C ALA A 134 -1.65 2.33 9.21
N VAL A 135 -2.28 1.57 8.30
CA VAL A 135 -3.37 0.66 8.64
C VAL A 135 -2.95 -0.76 8.32
N GLY A 136 -2.93 -1.63 9.33
CA GLY A 136 -2.33 -2.95 9.26
C GLY A 136 -0.83 -2.95 9.58
N TRP A 137 -0.37 -3.97 10.30
CA TRP A 137 1.01 -4.09 10.78
C TRP A 137 2.05 -4.15 9.64
N SER A 138 1.67 -4.73 8.49
CA SER A 138 2.57 -4.86 7.34
C SER A 138 2.87 -3.52 6.67
N ALA A 139 1.95 -2.56 6.73
CA ALA A 139 2.21 -1.19 6.29
C ALA A 139 3.26 -0.50 7.18
N SER A 140 3.14 -0.66 8.50
CA SER A 140 4.13 -0.15 9.46
C SER A 140 5.50 -0.83 9.28
N ALA A 141 5.53 -2.15 9.12
CA ALA A 141 6.76 -2.90 8.90
C ALA A 141 7.46 -2.47 7.60
N ALA A 142 6.72 -2.31 6.50
CA ALA A 142 7.28 -1.85 5.23
C ALA A 142 7.88 -0.44 5.32
N LYS A 143 7.21 0.47 6.05
CA LYS A 143 7.74 1.81 6.32
C LYS A 143 9.09 1.75 7.00
N VAL A 144 9.18 1.01 8.11
CA VAL A 144 10.40 0.90 8.92
C VAL A 144 11.51 0.19 8.14
N ALA A 145 11.21 -0.95 7.51
CA ALA A 145 12.18 -1.74 6.77
C ALA A 145 12.80 -0.94 5.61
N TYR A 146 11.97 -0.23 4.83
CA TYR A 146 12.48 0.59 3.73
C TYR A 146 13.26 1.82 4.21
N ALA A 147 12.88 2.40 5.34
CA ALA A 147 13.61 3.52 5.94
C ALA A 147 15.01 3.11 6.43
N LEU A 148 15.14 1.91 7.01
CA LEU A 148 16.41 1.41 7.54
C LEU A 148 17.32 0.81 6.46
N ALA A 149 16.75 0.06 5.52
CA ALA A 149 17.50 -0.69 4.53
C ALA A 149 16.82 -0.64 3.14
N PRO A 150 16.86 0.50 2.43
CA PRO A 150 16.09 0.72 1.21
C PRO A 150 16.47 -0.25 0.07
N ASN A 151 17.77 -0.47 -0.16
CA ASN A 151 18.24 -1.35 -1.23
C ASN A 151 17.90 -2.82 -0.96
N THR A 152 18.12 -3.28 0.27
CA THR A 152 17.80 -4.67 0.67
C THR A 152 16.30 -4.91 0.61
N THR A 153 15.50 -3.99 1.16
CA THR A 153 14.04 -4.07 1.13
C THR A 153 13.51 -4.06 -0.30
N ALA A 154 14.05 -3.20 -1.17
CA ALA A 154 13.67 -3.15 -2.59
C ALA A 154 13.99 -4.46 -3.32
N ARG A 155 15.20 -5.01 -3.14
CA ARG A 155 15.61 -6.29 -3.75
C ARG A 155 14.74 -7.45 -3.27
N ALA A 156 14.50 -7.54 -1.96
CA ALA A 156 13.65 -8.56 -1.37
C ALA A 156 12.22 -8.48 -1.92
N THR A 157 11.63 -7.28 -1.94
CA THR A 157 10.28 -7.04 -2.49
C THR A 157 10.22 -7.44 -3.96
N GLY A 158 11.23 -7.08 -4.75
CA GLY A 158 11.36 -7.48 -6.16
C GLY A 158 11.42 -8.99 -6.36
N ALA A 159 12.22 -9.69 -5.56
CA ALA A 159 12.34 -11.15 -5.61
C ALA A 159 11.02 -11.84 -5.28
N VAL A 160 10.35 -11.41 -4.19
CA VAL A 160 9.05 -11.95 -3.78
C VAL A 160 7.99 -11.72 -4.87
N MET A 161 7.84 -10.49 -5.37
CA MET A 161 6.81 -10.18 -6.37
C MET A 161 7.05 -10.92 -7.69
N ARG A 162 8.32 -11.10 -8.08
CA ARG A 162 8.68 -11.91 -9.26
C ARG A 162 8.32 -13.38 -9.07
N ARG A 163 8.61 -13.94 -7.89
CA ARG A 163 8.25 -15.32 -7.54
C ARG A 163 6.74 -15.51 -7.53
N PHE A 164 6.01 -14.54 -6.96
CA PHE A 164 4.56 -14.51 -6.90
C PHE A 164 3.95 -14.51 -8.31
N LEU A 165 4.25 -13.52 -9.15
CA LEU A 165 3.66 -13.44 -10.50
C LEU A 165 3.97 -14.67 -11.37
N ARG A 166 5.16 -15.27 -11.21
CA ARG A 166 5.51 -16.53 -11.90
C ARG A 166 4.69 -17.73 -11.42
N ALA A 167 4.34 -17.76 -10.13
CA ALA A 167 3.53 -18.83 -9.54
C ALA A 167 2.02 -18.60 -9.72
N SER A 168 1.60 -17.35 -10.01
CA SER A 168 0.19 -17.02 -10.20
C SER A 168 -0.38 -17.75 -11.43
N PRO A 169 -1.64 -18.23 -11.33
CA PRO A 169 -2.31 -18.82 -12.47
C PRO A 169 -2.47 -17.78 -13.59
N PRO A 170 -2.60 -18.23 -14.86
CA PRO A 170 -2.96 -17.35 -15.95
C PRO A 170 -4.25 -16.58 -15.64
N ALA A 171 -4.30 -15.33 -16.05
CA ALA A 171 -5.50 -14.50 -15.96
C ALA A 171 -5.65 -13.65 -17.23
N PRO A 172 -6.88 -13.30 -17.63
CA PRO A 172 -7.09 -12.43 -18.79
C PRO A 172 -6.36 -11.10 -18.64
N ARG A 173 -5.83 -10.61 -19.76
CA ARG A 173 -5.35 -9.24 -19.83
C ARG A 173 -6.54 -8.29 -19.91
N SER A 174 -6.49 -7.19 -19.16
CA SER A 174 -7.57 -6.21 -19.07
C SER A 174 -7.02 -4.84 -18.69
N GLU A 175 -7.69 -3.78 -19.13
CA GLU A 175 -7.43 -2.41 -18.66
C GLU A 175 -8.10 -2.12 -17.30
N GLY A 176 -8.87 -3.08 -16.78
CA GLY A 176 -9.60 -2.97 -15.52
C GLY A 176 -10.51 -1.74 -15.52
N ALA A 177 -10.58 -1.07 -14.37
CA ALA A 177 -11.38 0.13 -14.17
C ALA A 177 -10.66 1.43 -14.56
N LEU A 178 -9.54 1.38 -15.30
CA LEU A 178 -8.79 2.61 -15.64
C LEU A 178 -9.53 3.50 -16.64
N MET A 179 -10.20 2.90 -17.62
CA MET A 179 -10.85 3.62 -18.72
C MET A 179 -12.36 3.76 -18.51
N ALA A 180 -13.02 2.69 -18.05
CA ALA A 180 -14.43 2.66 -17.77
C ALA A 180 -14.72 1.90 -16.47
N PRO A 181 -15.86 2.14 -15.80
CA PRO A 181 -16.27 1.35 -14.64
C PRO A 181 -16.39 -0.14 -14.97
N VAL A 182 -16.04 -0.99 -14.00
CA VAL A 182 -16.23 -2.45 -14.07
C VAL A 182 -17.50 -2.80 -13.29
N PRO A 183 -18.48 -3.53 -13.87
CA PRO A 183 -19.75 -3.81 -13.20
C PRO A 183 -19.64 -4.84 -12.07
N GLU A 184 -18.61 -5.70 -12.09
CA GLU A 184 -18.36 -6.69 -11.06
C GLU A 184 -17.64 -6.11 -9.84
N GLY A 185 -17.80 -6.78 -8.68
CA GLY A 185 -17.06 -6.41 -7.47
C GLY A 185 -17.47 -5.07 -6.89
N THR A 186 -18.76 -4.76 -6.85
CA THR A 186 -19.31 -3.53 -6.28
C THR A 186 -19.51 -3.58 -4.76
N THR A 187 -19.14 -4.68 -4.12
CA THR A 187 -19.22 -4.89 -2.67
C THR A 187 -18.03 -4.25 -1.94
N ALA A 188 -18.19 -4.00 -0.63
CA ALA A 188 -17.10 -3.48 0.21
C ALA A 188 -15.94 -4.50 0.37
N SER A 189 -16.28 -5.80 0.45
CA SER A 189 -15.32 -6.90 0.59
C SER A 189 -15.07 -7.58 -0.76
N GLY A 190 -13.83 -8.05 -0.99
CA GLY A 190 -13.45 -8.87 -2.14
C GLY A 190 -13.57 -10.39 -1.91
N GLY A 191 -13.99 -10.80 -0.70
CA GLY A 191 -14.04 -12.20 -0.27
C GLY A 191 -12.65 -12.83 -0.09
N LEU A 192 -11.59 -12.02 -0.07
CA LEU A 192 -10.19 -12.47 -0.05
C LEU A 192 -9.83 -13.14 1.28
N ARG A 193 -10.32 -12.60 2.39
CA ARG A 193 -10.08 -13.16 3.73
C ARG A 193 -10.82 -14.46 3.94
N GLU A 194 -12.00 -14.61 3.35
CA GLU A 194 -12.77 -15.86 3.40
C GLU A 194 -12.10 -16.96 2.56
N ARG A 195 -11.66 -16.64 1.34
CA ARG A 195 -10.83 -17.53 0.51
C ARG A 195 -9.52 -17.92 1.22
N GLN A 196 -8.92 -17.00 1.98
CA GLN A 196 -7.72 -17.29 2.77
C GLN A 196 -8.00 -18.24 3.94
N ARG A 197 -9.15 -18.11 4.62
CA ARG A 197 -9.57 -18.99 5.73
C ARG A 197 -9.91 -20.39 5.25
N SER A 198 -10.67 -20.52 4.17
CA SER A 198 -11.04 -21.83 3.59
C SER A 198 -9.81 -22.62 3.12
N ARG A 199 -8.82 -21.95 2.51
CA ARG A 199 -7.52 -22.56 2.16
C ARG A 199 -6.73 -23.06 3.38
N ARG A 200 -6.88 -22.42 4.54
CA ARG A 200 -6.26 -22.87 5.80
C ARG A 200 -7.03 -24.00 6.48
N GLY A 201 -8.35 -24.04 6.31
CA GLY A 201 -9.22 -25.05 6.93
C GLY A 201 -9.29 -26.40 6.20
N GLY A 202 -9.00 -26.43 4.89
CA GLY A 202 -9.04 -27.66 4.08
C GLY A 202 -7.78 -28.54 4.13
N LEU A 203 -6.70 -28.08 4.77
CA LEU A 203 -5.45 -28.82 4.95
C LEU A 203 -5.26 -29.04 6.46
N GLY A 204 -5.64 -30.22 6.95
CA GLY A 204 -5.37 -30.62 8.33
C GLY A 204 -3.87 -30.62 8.60
N GLY A 205 -3.43 -29.88 9.62
CA GLY A 205 -2.08 -29.95 10.18
C GLY A 205 -0.97 -29.36 9.30
N LEU A 206 -0.19 -28.44 9.88
CA LEU A 206 1.10 -27.96 9.36
C LEU A 206 1.03 -27.18 8.03
N SER A 207 0.42 -26.00 8.03
CA SER A 207 0.70 -25.02 6.98
C SER A 207 2.07 -24.37 7.25
N SER A 208 3.08 -24.83 6.53
CA SER A 208 4.27 -24.03 6.19
C SER A 208 3.84 -22.60 5.82
N PRO A 209 4.62 -21.57 6.17
CA PRO A 209 4.25 -20.19 5.85
C PRO A 209 4.09 -20.12 4.33
N GLY A 210 2.87 -19.84 3.86
CA GLY A 210 2.62 -19.64 2.44
C GLY A 210 3.62 -18.63 1.87
N PRO A 211 3.89 -18.62 0.56
CA PRO A 211 4.96 -17.81 -0.03
C PRO A 211 4.87 -16.29 0.27
N ALA A 212 3.73 -15.78 0.73
CA ALA A 212 3.57 -14.41 1.23
C ALA A 212 3.98 -14.22 2.72
N GLY A 213 3.93 -15.27 3.54
CA GLY A 213 4.54 -15.32 4.88
C GLY A 213 6.07 -15.22 4.83
N LEU A 214 6.69 -15.68 3.74
CA LEU A 214 8.12 -15.50 3.46
C LEU A 214 8.47 -14.05 3.06
N ALA A 215 7.51 -13.28 2.51
CA ALA A 215 7.71 -11.87 2.18
C ALA A 215 7.75 -10.96 3.41
N LEU A 216 6.91 -11.29 4.40
CA LEU A 216 6.89 -10.62 5.70
C LEU A 216 7.98 -11.15 6.63
N ALA A 217 8.36 -12.43 6.49
CA ALA A 217 9.59 -12.95 7.09
C ALA A 217 10.82 -12.24 6.53
N GLY A 218 10.83 -11.79 5.27
CA GLY A 218 11.92 -10.96 4.72
C GLY A 218 12.11 -9.62 5.45
N ALA A 219 11.03 -8.99 5.92
CA ALA A 219 11.10 -7.77 6.73
C ALA A 219 11.47 -8.05 8.21
N ALA A 220 11.11 -9.23 8.74
CA ALA A 220 11.51 -9.65 10.10
C ALA A 220 12.93 -10.25 10.15
N LEU A 221 13.42 -10.89 9.08
CA LEU A 221 14.74 -11.51 8.98
C LEU A 221 15.87 -10.46 8.88
N ILE A 222 15.58 -9.28 8.35
CA ILE A 222 16.53 -8.15 8.33
C ILE A 222 16.76 -7.61 9.76
N LEU A 223 15.74 -7.62 10.62
CA LEU A 223 15.88 -7.26 12.04
C LEU A 223 16.64 -8.33 12.86
N GLY A 224 16.57 -9.61 12.47
CA GLY A 224 17.30 -10.69 13.15
C GLY A 224 18.78 -10.79 12.75
N ALA A 225 19.13 -10.52 11.49
CA ALA A 225 20.49 -10.70 10.98
C ALA A 225 21.45 -9.59 11.45
N GLU A 226 21.01 -8.33 11.57
CA GLU A 226 21.87 -7.25 12.06
C GLU A 226 22.13 -7.33 13.58
N LEU A 227 21.19 -7.86 14.37
CA LEU A 227 21.38 -8.13 15.80
C LEU A 227 22.42 -9.25 16.04
N LEU A 228 22.50 -10.26 15.18
CA LEU A 228 23.49 -11.33 15.25
C LEU A 228 24.89 -10.92 14.76
N VAL A 229 24.96 -10.03 13.76
CA VAL A 229 26.24 -9.46 13.30
C VAL A 229 26.79 -8.43 14.29
N GLY A 230 25.91 -7.63 14.92
CA GLY A 230 26.28 -6.69 15.99
C GLY A 230 26.78 -7.35 17.27
N LEU A 231 26.26 -8.53 17.65
CA LEU A 231 26.78 -9.31 18.78
C LEU A 231 28.16 -9.94 18.47
N ARG A 232 28.41 -10.37 17.23
CA ARG A 232 29.71 -10.91 16.82
C ARG A 232 30.83 -9.87 16.82
N HIS A 233 30.54 -8.61 16.52
CA HIS A 233 31.53 -7.53 16.56
C HIS A 233 31.87 -7.02 17.97
N ARG A 234 30.97 -7.20 18.96
CA ARG A 234 31.24 -6.84 20.38
C ARG A 234 31.99 -7.91 21.17
N ILE A 235 32.00 -9.16 20.70
CA ILE A 235 32.77 -10.25 21.32
C ILE A 235 34.20 -10.28 20.77
N SER A 236 34.44 -9.78 19.55
CA SER A 236 35.78 -9.74 18.93
C SER A 236 36.64 -8.54 19.34
N THR A 237 36.12 -7.60 20.14
CA THR A 237 36.84 -6.39 20.61
C THR A 237 37.11 -6.39 22.12
N ARG A 238 36.99 -7.56 22.77
CA ARG A 238 37.37 -7.77 24.18
C ARG A 238 38.24 -9.02 24.37
N VAL A 239 39.24 -9.19 23.51
CA VAL A 239 40.44 -9.98 23.78
C VAL A 239 41.64 -9.11 23.44
#